data_AF-A0A520BIF3-F1
#
_entry.id   AF-A0A520BIF3-F1
#
_cell.length_a   1.000
_cell.length_b   1.000
_cell.length_c   1.000
_cell.angle_alpha   90.00
_cell.angle_beta   90.00
_cell.angle_gamma   90.00
#
_symmetry.space_group_name_H-M   'P 1'
#
loop_
_entity.id
_entity.type
_entity.pdbx_description
1 polymer ?
#
loop_
_entity_poly.entity_id
_entity_poly.type
_entity_poly.pdbx_seq_one_letter_code
_entity_poly.pdbx_strand_id
1 'polypeptide(L)'
;MPASHYRFGDFKLLPAERLLFRRGSEVALTARAFELLVAFAERAGQLVARDDLFKRVWAGVVVEDNNLAVQVGVLRKLLGAEAITTIPGFGYRFALPVLDVAEGDVLPLPRAGRSNLPRRLPALIGRTAELDEAAGLLRSHPAVTLCGGPGVGKTRLAQALAHRLAGEHADGAWWVDLTLLRDDEPVAAALARVLGLAEASATLATLAERLAPLSMLLVLDNAEHRAADVAEAVAALVRDTGRIGLLVTSQVPLHVPG
;
A
#
# COMPACT_ATOMS: atom_id res chain seq x y z
N MET A 1 5.37 -16.05 -13.94
CA MET A 1 5.40 -16.46 -12.52
C MET A 1 3.98 -16.35 -12.00
N PRO A 2 3.45 -17.33 -11.24
CA PRO A 2 2.14 -17.17 -10.60
C PRO A 2 2.18 -16.01 -9.59
N ALA A 3 1.04 -15.35 -9.36
CA ALA A 3 0.85 -14.39 -8.28
C ALA A 3 1.30 -14.97 -6.93
N SER A 4 1.82 -14.16 -6.02
CA SER A 4 2.01 -14.63 -4.64
C SER A 4 0.71 -14.68 -3.86
N HIS A 5 -0.23 -13.80 -4.23
CA HIS A 5 -1.55 -13.80 -3.65
C HIS A 5 -2.58 -13.16 -4.58
N TYR A 6 -3.82 -13.60 -4.45
CA TYR A 6 -4.95 -13.05 -5.20
C TYR A 6 -5.90 -12.34 -4.23
N ARG A 7 -6.41 -11.18 -4.61
CA ARG A 7 -7.48 -10.49 -3.87
C ARG A 7 -8.73 -10.39 -4.72
N PHE A 8 -9.87 -10.75 -4.14
CA PHE A 8 -11.18 -10.64 -4.78
C PHE A 8 -12.25 -10.39 -3.71
N GLY A 9 -12.96 -9.28 -3.84
CA GLY A 9 -13.89 -8.81 -2.81
C GLY A 9 -13.21 -8.73 -1.43
N ASP A 10 -13.82 -9.37 -0.44
CA ASP A 10 -13.34 -9.43 0.94
C ASP A 10 -12.28 -10.52 1.21
N PHE A 11 -11.86 -11.22 0.15
CA PHE A 11 -11.01 -12.40 0.27
C PHE A 11 -9.57 -12.14 -0.18
N LYS A 12 -8.63 -12.75 0.54
CA LYS A 12 -7.20 -12.81 0.21
C LYS A 12 -6.78 -14.28 0.16
N LEU A 13 -6.35 -14.73 -1.02
CA LEU A 13 -5.91 -16.09 -1.28
C LEU A 13 -4.37 -16.12 -1.38
N LEU A 14 -3.72 -16.99 -0.61
CA LEU A 14 -2.28 -17.23 -0.62
C LEU A 14 -2.01 -18.64 -1.20
N PRO A 15 -1.74 -18.78 -2.51
CA PRO A 15 -1.51 -20.09 -3.13
C PRO A 15 -0.34 -20.86 -2.53
N ALA A 16 0.78 -20.18 -2.22
CA ALA A 16 1.99 -20.81 -1.69
C ALA A 16 1.79 -21.39 -0.28
N GLU A 17 1.09 -20.66 0.58
CA GLU A 17 0.81 -21.05 1.98
C GLU A 17 -0.44 -21.92 2.11
N ARG A 18 -1.22 -22.08 1.03
CA ARG A 18 -2.51 -22.79 1.00
C ARG A 18 -3.57 -22.19 1.93
N LEU A 19 -3.52 -20.87 2.15
CA LEU A 19 -4.42 -20.15 3.06
C LEU A 19 -5.40 -19.26 2.31
N LEU A 20 -6.61 -19.14 2.86
CA LEU A 20 -7.63 -18.19 2.44
C LEU A 20 -8.05 -17.35 3.64
N PHE A 21 -8.07 -16.04 3.48
CA PHE A 21 -8.57 -15.10 4.49
C PHE A 21 -9.83 -14.41 3.98
N ARG A 22 -10.76 -14.11 4.89
CA ARG A 22 -11.91 -13.22 4.68
C ARG A 22 -11.86 -12.11 5.72
N ARG A 23 -11.71 -10.85 5.28
CA ARG A 23 -11.56 -9.67 6.17
C ARG A 23 -10.51 -9.87 7.28
N GLY A 24 -9.43 -10.59 6.98
CA GLY A 24 -8.33 -10.87 7.92
C GLY A 24 -8.50 -12.12 8.79
N SER A 25 -9.67 -12.79 8.79
CA SER A 25 -9.84 -14.07 9.47
C SER A 25 -9.60 -15.23 8.51
N GLU A 26 -8.83 -16.24 8.96
CA GLU A 26 -8.61 -17.46 8.17
C GLU A 26 -9.93 -18.21 7.96
N VAL A 27 -10.13 -18.68 6.74
CA VAL A 27 -11.26 -19.51 6.35
C VAL A 27 -10.75 -20.87 5.92
N ALA A 28 -11.15 -21.90 6.67
CA ALA A 28 -10.85 -23.28 6.32
C ALA A 28 -11.55 -23.68 5.01
N LEU A 29 -10.76 -24.16 4.05
CA LEU A 29 -11.22 -24.76 2.81
C LEU A 29 -10.69 -26.19 2.68
N THR A 30 -11.46 -27.05 2.03
CA THR A 30 -10.97 -28.38 1.65
C THR A 30 -9.87 -28.25 0.61
N ALA A 31 -8.93 -29.20 0.57
CA ALA A 31 -7.81 -29.16 -0.38
C ALA A 31 -8.27 -29.01 -1.84
N ARG A 32 -9.35 -29.71 -2.25
CA ARG A 32 -9.89 -29.64 -3.62
C ARG A 32 -10.61 -28.32 -3.91
N ALA A 33 -11.37 -27.78 -2.96
CA ALA A 33 -11.98 -26.47 -3.11
C ALA A 33 -10.92 -25.37 -3.24
N PHE A 34 -9.81 -25.50 -2.49
CA PHE A 34 -8.69 -24.58 -2.58
C PHE A 34 -8.01 -24.60 -3.95
N GLU A 35 -7.63 -25.77 -4.46
CA GLU A 35 -7.02 -25.89 -5.80
C GLU A 35 -7.93 -25.32 -6.89
N LEU A 36 -9.23 -25.59 -6.78
CA LEU A 36 -10.22 -25.06 -7.71
C LEU A 36 -10.31 -23.54 -7.64
N LEU A 37 -10.24 -22.97 -6.45
CA LEU A 37 -10.23 -21.52 -6.25
C LEU A 37 -8.97 -20.86 -6.83
N VAL A 38 -7.80 -21.48 -6.68
CA VAL A 38 -6.55 -21.00 -7.31
C VAL A 38 -6.67 -21.02 -8.83
N ALA A 39 -7.19 -22.10 -9.41
CA ALA A 39 -7.40 -22.20 -10.86
C ALA A 39 -8.36 -21.13 -11.40
N PHE A 40 -9.39 -20.78 -10.61
CA PHE A 40 -10.29 -19.68 -10.96
C PHE A 40 -9.65 -18.30 -10.82
N ALA A 41 -8.84 -18.08 -9.79
CA ALA A 41 -8.18 -16.81 -9.55
C ALA A 41 -7.13 -16.47 -10.63
N GLU A 42 -6.35 -17.46 -11.08
CA GLU A 42 -5.38 -17.32 -12.17
C GLU A 42 -6.01 -16.92 -13.52
N ARG A 43 -7.25 -17.35 -13.77
CA ARG A 43 -7.97 -17.12 -15.03
C ARG A 43 -9.21 -16.25 -14.80
N ALA A 44 -9.13 -15.33 -13.84
CA ALA A 44 -10.26 -14.48 -13.49
C ALA A 44 -10.82 -13.71 -14.69
N GLY A 45 -12.14 -13.64 -14.80
CA GLY A 45 -12.84 -13.04 -15.94
C GLY A 45 -12.79 -13.87 -17.24
N GLN A 46 -11.97 -14.92 -17.33
CA GLN A 46 -11.88 -15.79 -18.49
C GLN A 46 -12.78 -17.02 -18.34
N LEU A 47 -13.24 -17.56 -19.47
CA LEU A 47 -13.93 -18.84 -19.51
C LEU A 47 -12.92 -19.96 -19.25
N VAL A 48 -13.17 -20.77 -18.23
CA VAL A 48 -12.39 -21.98 -17.94
C VAL A 48 -13.25 -23.20 -18.26
N ALA A 49 -12.77 -24.02 -19.19
CA ALA A 49 -13.45 -25.23 -19.61
C ALA A 49 -13.48 -26.27 -18.48
N ARG A 50 -14.53 -27.09 -18.43
CA ARG A 50 -14.65 -28.17 -17.43
C ARG A 50 -13.46 -29.12 -17.49
N ASP A 51 -13.08 -29.53 -18.69
CA ASP A 51 -11.97 -30.46 -18.91
C ASP A 51 -10.63 -29.89 -18.45
N ASP A 52 -10.43 -28.58 -18.57
CA ASP A 52 -9.23 -27.89 -18.06
C ASP A 52 -9.19 -27.91 -16.53
N LEU A 53 -10.34 -27.67 -15.88
CA LEU A 53 -10.46 -27.74 -14.42
C LEU A 53 -10.24 -29.17 -13.93
N PHE A 54 -10.78 -30.17 -14.62
CA PHE A 54 -10.55 -31.59 -14.32
C PHE A 54 -9.08 -31.96 -14.46
N LYS A 55 -8.45 -31.62 -15.59
CA LYS A 55 -7.02 -31.90 -15.83
C LYS A 55 -6.12 -31.22 -14.81
N ARG A 56 -6.47 -30.03 -14.35
CA ARG A 56 -5.62 -29.26 -13.43
C ARG A 56 -5.80 -29.65 -11.97
N VAL A 57 -7.03 -29.76 -11.50
CA VAL A 57 -7.34 -30.01 -10.09
C VAL A 57 -7.36 -31.50 -9.76
N TRP A 58 -7.65 -32.37 -10.73
CA TRP A 58 -7.75 -33.83 -10.57
C TRP A 58 -6.82 -34.60 -11.50
N ALA A 59 -5.65 -34.04 -11.82
CA ALA A 59 -4.61 -34.75 -12.58
C ALA A 59 -4.34 -36.14 -11.99
N GLY A 60 -4.66 -37.20 -12.73
CA GLY A 60 -4.41 -38.59 -12.33
C GLY A 60 -5.41 -39.22 -11.35
N VAL A 61 -6.56 -38.61 -11.09
CA VAL A 61 -7.59 -39.16 -10.19
C VAL A 61 -8.93 -39.31 -10.92
N VAL A 62 -9.48 -40.53 -10.94
CA VAL A 62 -10.83 -40.77 -11.47
C VAL A 62 -11.84 -40.23 -10.46
N VAL A 63 -12.64 -39.25 -10.87
CA VAL A 63 -13.71 -38.65 -10.06
C VAL A 63 -15.01 -38.64 -10.83
N GLU A 64 -16.12 -38.71 -10.11
CA GLU A 64 -17.45 -38.57 -10.70
C GLU A 64 -17.66 -37.16 -11.29
N ASP A 65 -18.39 -37.08 -12.40
CA ASP A 65 -18.66 -35.83 -13.14
C ASP A 65 -19.29 -34.73 -12.28
N ASN A 66 -20.00 -35.10 -11.21
CA ASN A 66 -20.67 -34.15 -10.31
C ASN A 66 -19.73 -33.49 -9.29
N ASN A 67 -18.50 -33.98 -9.11
CA ASN A 67 -17.59 -33.47 -8.08
C ASN A 67 -17.25 -31.98 -8.31
N LEU A 68 -17.07 -31.58 -9.57
CA LEU A 68 -16.82 -30.18 -9.92
C LEU A 68 -17.98 -29.26 -9.51
N ALA A 69 -19.23 -29.69 -9.74
CA ALA A 69 -20.41 -28.92 -9.35
C ALA A 69 -20.55 -28.81 -7.83
N VAL A 70 -20.20 -29.86 -7.08
CA VAL A 70 -20.18 -29.86 -5.61
C VAL A 70 -19.15 -28.85 -5.08
N GLN A 71 -17.92 -28.86 -5.60
CA GLN A 71 -16.88 -27.92 -5.17
C GLN A 71 -17.23 -26.46 -5.54
N VAL A 72 -17.80 -26.23 -6.73
CA VAL A 72 -18.33 -24.91 -7.12
C VAL A 72 -19.44 -24.46 -6.16
N GLY A 73 -20.30 -25.39 -5.71
CA GLY A 73 -21.33 -25.11 -4.71
C GLY A 73 -20.75 -24.65 -3.36
N VAL A 74 -19.67 -25.29 -2.90
CA VAL A 74 -18.95 -24.88 -1.67
C VAL A 74 -18.36 -23.48 -1.85
N LEU A 75 -17.70 -23.21 -2.97
CA LEU A 75 -17.12 -21.89 -3.26
C LEU A 75 -18.19 -20.80 -3.38
N ARG A 76 -19.35 -21.07 -3.99
CA ARG A 76 -20.47 -20.11 -4.06
C ARG A 76 -21.06 -19.79 -2.68
N LYS A 77 -21.18 -20.78 -1.79
CA LYS A 77 -21.61 -20.53 -0.41
C LYS A 77 -20.65 -19.61 0.33
N LEU A 78 -19.36 -19.72 0.05
CA LEU A 78 -18.33 -18.93 0.70
C LEU A 78 -18.19 -17.52 0.09
N LEU A 79 -18.06 -17.43 -1.23
CA LEU A 79 -17.71 -16.21 -1.96
C LEU A 79 -18.93 -15.39 -2.40
N GLY A 80 -20.13 -15.99 -2.36
CA GLY A 80 -21.35 -15.45 -2.95
C GLY A 80 -21.74 -16.18 -4.23
N ALA A 81 -23.05 -16.29 -4.48
CA ALA A 81 -23.59 -17.02 -5.63
C ALA A 81 -23.10 -16.47 -6.99
N GLU A 82 -22.94 -15.16 -7.07
CA GLU A 82 -22.48 -14.44 -8.27
C GLU A 82 -20.99 -14.61 -8.54
N ALA A 83 -20.19 -15.12 -7.59
CA ALA A 83 -18.75 -15.17 -7.73
C ALA A 83 -18.27 -16.11 -8.85
N ILE A 84 -19.02 -17.18 -9.12
CA ILE A 84 -18.73 -18.16 -10.16
C ILE A 84 -19.96 -18.29 -11.06
N THR A 85 -19.86 -17.79 -12.29
CA THR A 85 -20.91 -17.93 -13.30
C THR A 85 -20.74 -19.24 -14.05
N THR A 86 -21.82 -19.99 -14.22
CA THR A 86 -21.84 -21.16 -15.12
C THR A 86 -22.16 -20.70 -16.53
N ILE A 87 -21.34 -21.08 -17.50
CA ILE A 87 -21.56 -20.86 -18.93
C ILE A 87 -22.01 -22.19 -19.54
N PRO A 88 -23.31 -22.37 -19.85
CA PRO A 88 -23.86 -23.63 -20.31
C PRO A 88 -23.09 -24.21 -21.50
N GLY A 89 -22.76 -25.50 -21.45
CA GLY A 89 -22.00 -26.18 -22.50
C GLY A 89 -20.48 -25.94 -22.48
N PHE A 90 -20.01 -24.84 -21.91
CA PHE A 90 -18.61 -24.42 -22.01
C PHE A 90 -17.82 -24.54 -20.69
N GLY A 91 -18.42 -24.24 -19.54
CA GLY A 91 -17.76 -24.38 -18.24
C GLY A 91 -18.10 -23.27 -17.27
N TYR A 92 -17.08 -22.69 -16.63
CA TYR A 92 -17.25 -21.73 -15.54
C TYR A 92 -16.40 -20.48 -15.77
N ARG A 93 -16.87 -19.35 -15.27
CA ARG A 93 -16.13 -18.09 -15.24
C ARG A 93 -16.12 -17.53 -13.83
N PHE A 94 -14.95 -17.13 -13.36
CA PHE A 94 -14.83 -16.39 -12.11
C PHE A 94 -15.17 -14.93 -12.37
N ALA A 95 -16.29 -14.47 -11.80
CA ALA A 95 -16.88 -13.17 -12.10
C ALA A 95 -16.40 -12.06 -11.15
N LEU A 96 -15.81 -12.43 -10.00
CA LEU A 96 -15.20 -11.43 -9.13
C LEU A 96 -13.95 -10.86 -9.81
N PRO A 97 -13.77 -9.52 -9.79
CA PRO A 97 -12.52 -8.92 -10.22
C PRO A 97 -11.41 -9.45 -9.31
N VAL A 98 -10.42 -10.11 -9.90
CA VAL A 98 -9.23 -10.57 -9.18
C VAL A 98 -8.10 -9.59 -9.44
N LEU A 99 -7.54 -9.07 -8.35
CA LEU A 99 -6.26 -8.39 -8.35
C LEU A 99 -5.20 -9.45 -8.10
N ASP A 100 -4.41 -9.74 -9.12
CA ASP A 100 -3.14 -10.46 -8.98
C ASP A 100 -2.18 -9.53 -8.23
N VAL A 101 -1.59 -10.02 -7.15
CA VAL A 101 -0.55 -9.31 -6.41
C VAL A 101 0.65 -10.24 -6.30
N ALA A 102 1.74 -9.95 -7.02
CA ALA A 102 2.97 -10.71 -6.90
C ALA A 102 3.63 -10.49 -5.54
N GLU A 103 4.45 -11.45 -5.07
CA GLU A 103 5.21 -11.29 -3.82
C GLU A 103 6.21 -10.20 -4.13
N GLY A 104 6.10 -9.09 -3.43
CA GLY A 104 6.91 -7.92 -3.74
C GLY A 104 6.36 -7.00 -4.83
N ASP A 105 5.09 -7.07 -5.22
CA ASP A 105 4.49 -5.97 -6.02
C ASP A 105 4.38 -4.70 -5.17
N VAL A 106 5.46 -3.93 -5.21
CA VAL A 106 5.45 -2.58 -5.74
C VAL A 106 4.16 -2.28 -6.48
N LEU A 107 3.19 -1.74 -5.74
CA LEU A 107 2.41 -0.66 -6.31
C LEU A 107 3.44 0.28 -6.95
N PRO A 108 3.28 0.65 -8.24
CA PRO A 108 4.29 1.39 -8.96
C PRO A 108 4.69 2.56 -8.08
N LEU A 109 5.99 2.64 -7.77
CA LEU A 109 6.57 3.77 -7.04
C LEU A 109 5.98 5.06 -7.64
N PRO A 110 5.76 6.11 -6.83
CA PRO A 110 5.52 7.47 -7.31
C PRO A 110 6.11 7.71 -8.71
N ARG A 111 5.29 7.63 -9.77
CA ARG A 111 5.79 7.94 -11.11
C ARG A 111 6.24 9.40 -11.07
N ALA A 112 7.45 9.69 -11.55
CA ALA A 112 7.98 11.05 -11.67
C ALA A 112 6.88 12.04 -12.09
N GLY A 113 6.64 13.06 -11.27
CA GLY A 113 5.59 14.06 -11.47
C GLY A 113 4.24 13.80 -10.77
N ARG A 114 4.06 12.70 -10.03
CA ARG A 114 2.94 12.54 -9.10
C ARG A 114 3.32 13.11 -7.73
N SER A 115 2.59 14.12 -7.28
CA SER A 115 2.55 14.56 -5.89
C SER A 115 1.09 14.61 -5.43
N ASN A 116 0.85 14.52 -4.12
CA ASN A 116 -0.46 14.80 -3.53
C ASN A 116 -0.53 16.24 -2.98
N LEU A 117 0.42 17.10 -3.35
CA LEU A 117 0.40 18.49 -2.94
C LEU A 117 -0.78 19.25 -3.59
N PRO A 118 -1.46 20.15 -2.87
CA PRO A 118 -2.53 20.96 -3.44
C PRO A 118 -2.04 21.80 -4.64
N ARG A 119 -2.73 21.77 -5.77
CA ARG A 119 -2.29 22.52 -6.98
C ARG A 119 -2.09 24.02 -6.77
N ARG A 120 -2.77 24.61 -5.79
CA ARG A 120 -2.62 26.01 -5.40
C ARG A 120 -2.54 26.08 -3.88
N LEU A 121 -1.54 26.82 -3.40
CA LEU A 121 -1.47 27.23 -2.02
C LEU A 121 -1.98 28.67 -1.88
N PRO A 122 -2.64 29.00 -0.76
CA PRO A 122 -2.84 30.39 -0.36
C PRO A 122 -1.49 31.11 -0.24
N ALA A 123 -1.47 32.43 -0.47
CA ALA A 123 -0.24 33.22 -0.37
C ALA A 123 0.36 33.14 1.04
N LEU A 124 1.66 32.84 1.12
CA LEU A 124 2.42 32.90 2.36
C LEU A 124 2.98 34.32 2.54
N ILE A 125 2.48 35.06 3.52
CA ILE A 125 2.82 36.48 3.73
C ILE A 125 3.98 36.61 4.73
N GLY A 126 5.03 37.34 4.35
CA GLY A 126 6.08 37.78 5.26
C GLY A 126 7.03 36.70 5.79
N ARG A 127 7.09 35.53 5.13
CA ARG A 127 7.85 34.34 5.60
C ARG A 127 8.94 33.89 4.62
N THR A 128 9.38 34.77 3.72
CA THR A 128 10.37 34.45 2.68
C THR A 128 11.72 34.02 3.28
N ALA A 129 12.20 34.73 4.30
CA ALA A 129 13.47 34.41 4.95
C ALA A 129 13.46 33.02 5.61
N GLU A 130 12.38 32.69 6.34
CA GLU A 130 12.20 31.37 6.96
C GLU A 130 12.07 30.25 5.92
N LEU A 131 11.42 30.53 4.78
CA LEU A 131 11.38 29.60 3.65
C LEU A 131 12.76 29.36 3.04
N ASP A 132 13.58 30.41 2.90
CA ASP A 132 14.94 30.29 2.37
C ASP A 132 15.84 29.50 3.32
N GLU A 133 15.76 29.79 4.62
CA GLU A 133 16.50 29.08 5.67
C GLU A 133 16.12 27.59 5.71
N ALA A 134 14.83 27.28 5.82
CA ALA A 134 14.37 25.89 5.90
C ALA A 134 14.64 25.10 4.61
N ALA A 135 14.58 25.75 3.44
CA ALA A 135 14.99 25.12 2.18
C ALA A 135 16.51 24.85 2.16
N GLY A 136 17.32 25.75 2.71
CA GLY A 136 18.75 25.54 2.90
C GLY A 136 19.05 24.32 3.79
N LEU A 137 18.36 24.22 4.93
CA LEU A 137 18.49 23.11 5.87
C LEU A 137 18.10 21.76 5.22
N LEU A 138 16.97 21.70 4.50
CA LEU A 138 16.53 20.47 3.82
C LEU A 138 17.45 20.01 2.69
N ARG A 139 18.28 20.89 2.13
CA ARG A 139 19.29 20.50 1.12
C ARG A 139 20.55 19.93 1.73
N SER A 140 20.89 20.32 2.96
CA SER A 140 22.11 19.90 3.66
C SER A 140 21.88 18.79 4.68
N HIS A 141 20.63 18.56 5.09
CA HIS A 141 20.26 17.60 6.12
C HIS A 141 19.13 16.69 5.63
N PRO A 142 19.17 15.37 5.91
CA PRO A 142 18.15 14.42 5.46
C PRO A 142 16.81 14.60 6.19
N ALA A 143 16.80 15.24 7.37
CA ALA A 143 15.59 15.51 8.14
C ALA A 143 15.60 16.89 8.78
N VAL A 144 14.49 17.61 8.69
CA VAL A 144 14.27 18.92 9.33
C VAL A 144 12.91 18.93 10.02
N THR A 145 12.87 19.37 11.29
CA THR A 145 11.60 19.55 12.02
C THR A 145 11.29 21.04 12.19
N LEU A 146 10.17 21.50 11.64
CA LEU A 146 9.59 22.81 11.94
C LEU A 146 8.90 22.73 13.30
N CYS A 147 9.48 23.42 14.28
CA CYS A 147 8.98 23.47 15.66
C CYS A 147 8.27 24.80 15.94
N GLY A 148 7.33 24.81 16.87
CA GLY A 148 6.67 26.03 17.34
C GLY A 148 5.26 25.80 17.87
N GLY A 149 4.70 26.79 18.56
CA GLY A 149 3.37 26.70 19.16
C GLY A 149 2.23 26.42 18.17
N PRO A 150 1.01 26.13 18.67
CA PRO A 150 -0.17 26.01 17.83
C PRO A 150 -0.46 27.32 17.10
N GLY A 151 -0.95 27.24 15.86
CA GLY A 151 -1.37 28.42 15.08
C GLY A 151 -0.26 29.30 14.48
N VAL A 152 1.02 29.05 14.77
CA VAL A 152 2.15 29.86 14.24
C VAL A 152 2.40 29.72 12.73
N GLY A 153 1.71 28.76 12.07
CA GLY A 153 1.75 28.60 10.62
C GLY A 153 2.72 27.52 10.10
N LYS A 154 3.20 26.60 10.94
CA LYS A 154 4.11 25.50 10.55
C LYS A 154 3.63 24.72 9.32
N THR A 155 2.37 24.30 9.32
CA THR A 155 1.73 23.58 8.20
C THR A 155 1.77 24.40 6.91
N ARG A 156 1.50 25.72 6.98
CA ARG A 156 1.56 26.60 5.79
C ARG A 156 2.99 26.78 5.28
N LEU A 157 3.95 26.92 6.18
CA LEU A 157 5.37 26.99 5.83
C LEU A 157 5.84 25.68 5.19
N ALA A 158 5.44 24.53 5.76
CA ALA A 158 5.76 23.21 5.24
C ALA A 158 5.17 22.97 3.84
N GLN A 159 3.92 23.37 3.61
CA GLN A 159 3.30 23.30 2.29
C GLN A 159 4.07 24.13 1.27
N ALA A 160 4.42 25.37 1.61
CA ALA A 160 5.18 26.25 0.72
C ALA A 160 6.60 25.70 0.43
N LEU A 161 7.28 25.13 1.44
CA LEU A 161 8.55 24.41 1.25
C LEU A 161 8.41 23.22 0.32
N ALA A 162 7.39 22.39 0.54
CA ALA A 162 7.14 21.20 -0.27
C ALA A 162 6.94 21.56 -1.73
N HIS A 163 6.17 22.62 -2.02
CA HIS A 163 6.01 23.13 -3.38
C HIS A 163 7.30 23.65 -4.01
N ARG A 164 8.10 24.37 -3.23
CA ARG A 164 9.37 24.93 -3.71
C ARG A 164 10.38 23.84 -4.05
N LEU A 165 10.46 22.81 -3.22
CA LEU A 165 11.45 21.74 -3.34
C LEU A 165 10.97 20.56 -4.19
N ALA A 166 9.68 20.46 -4.51
CA ALA A 166 9.12 19.35 -5.30
C ALA A 166 9.86 19.10 -6.63
N GLY A 167 10.34 20.17 -7.29
CA GLY A 167 11.09 20.07 -8.54
C GLY A 167 12.57 19.66 -8.39
N GLU A 168 13.11 19.71 -7.16
CA GLU A 168 14.48 19.28 -6.86
C GLU A 168 14.58 17.76 -6.65
N HIS A 169 13.44 17.10 -6.47
CA HIS A 169 13.33 15.65 -6.24
C HIS A 169 12.68 14.95 -7.44
N ALA A 170 13.33 13.93 -7.99
CA ALA A 170 12.87 13.24 -9.20
C ALA A 170 11.48 12.59 -9.06
N ASP A 171 11.16 12.12 -7.85
CA ASP A 171 9.91 11.45 -7.49
C ASP A 171 8.95 12.37 -6.72
N GLY A 172 9.24 13.68 -6.71
CA GLY A 172 8.37 14.73 -6.20
C GLY A 172 8.34 14.88 -4.69
N ALA A 173 7.29 15.53 -4.19
CA ALA A 173 7.05 15.78 -2.76
C ALA A 173 5.69 15.23 -2.33
N TRP A 174 5.63 14.64 -1.14
CA TRP A 174 4.47 13.88 -0.67
C TRP A 174 4.11 14.28 0.75
N TRP A 175 2.84 14.62 0.93
CA TRP A 175 2.27 15.07 2.18
C TRP A 175 1.59 13.93 2.92
N VAL A 176 1.94 13.76 4.18
CA VAL A 176 1.38 12.77 5.09
C VAL A 176 0.76 13.51 6.27
N ASP A 177 -0.56 13.57 6.27
CA ASP A 177 -1.34 14.15 7.37
C ASP A 177 -1.49 13.11 8.48
N LEU A 178 -0.75 13.29 9.58
CA LEU A 178 -0.76 12.35 10.70
C LEU A 178 -1.99 12.48 11.59
N THR A 179 -2.83 13.50 11.39
CA THR A 179 -4.13 13.58 12.09
C THR A 179 -5.10 12.49 11.63
N LEU A 180 -4.87 11.91 10.45
CA LEU A 180 -5.66 10.83 9.88
C LEU A 180 -5.22 9.44 10.38
N LEU A 181 -4.15 9.38 11.17
CA LEU A 181 -3.64 8.13 11.74
C LEU A 181 -4.49 7.73 12.96
N ARG A 182 -4.96 6.49 12.98
CA ARG A 182 -5.64 5.93 14.16
C ARG A 182 -4.62 5.63 15.27
N ASP A 183 -5.06 5.66 16.53
CA ASP A 183 -4.17 5.50 17.69
C ASP A 183 -3.39 4.18 17.68
N ASP A 184 -4.01 3.09 17.21
CA ASP A 184 -3.43 1.75 17.11
C ASP A 184 -2.65 1.50 15.81
N GLU A 185 -2.67 2.46 14.90
CA GLU A 185 -2.10 2.31 13.56
C GLU A 185 -0.63 2.77 13.53
N PRO A 186 0.29 1.98 12.94
CA PRO A 186 1.69 2.36 12.84
C PRO A 186 1.87 3.48 11.81
N VAL A 187 2.85 4.37 12.02
CA VAL A 187 3.21 5.44 11.06
C VAL A 187 3.52 4.88 9.67
N ALA A 188 4.10 3.68 9.60
CA ALA A 188 4.35 2.97 8.34
C ALA A 188 3.09 2.77 7.49
N ALA A 189 1.92 2.54 8.10
CA ALA A 189 0.68 2.37 7.36
C ALA A 189 0.22 3.69 6.71
N ALA A 190 0.37 4.83 7.40
CA ALA A 190 0.06 6.14 6.82
C ALA A 190 1.00 6.51 5.66
N LEU A 191 2.30 6.25 5.82
CA LEU A 191 3.29 6.40 4.74
C LEU A 191 2.91 5.54 3.54
N ALA A 192 2.63 4.26 3.77
CA ALA A 192 2.24 3.32 2.72
C ALA A 192 0.99 3.81 1.97
N ARG A 193 -0.06 4.22 2.69
CA ARG A 193 -1.30 4.73 2.11
C ARG A 193 -1.07 5.91 1.16
N VAL A 194 -0.31 6.90 1.62
CA VAL A 194 -0.01 8.10 0.84
C VAL A 194 0.79 7.76 -0.41
N LEU A 195 1.77 6.87 -0.28
CA LEU A 195 2.61 6.40 -1.38
C LEU A 195 1.89 5.40 -2.29
N GLY A 196 0.63 5.06 -1.97
CA GLY A 196 -0.16 4.07 -2.66
C GLY A 196 0.48 2.69 -2.60
N LEU A 197 1.08 2.31 -1.47
CA LEU A 197 1.65 1.00 -1.14
C LEU A 197 0.68 0.19 -0.26
N ALA A 198 0.91 -1.12 -0.13
CA ALA A 198 0.05 -2.00 0.66
C ALA A 198 0.23 -1.76 2.17
N GLU A 199 -0.82 -1.26 2.85
CA GLU A 199 -0.77 -0.88 4.28
C GLU A 199 -0.65 -2.09 5.22
N ALA A 200 -1.35 -3.18 4.94
CA ALA A 200 -1.50 -4.31 5.87
C ALA A 200 -0.18 -5.05 6.20
N SER A 201 0.85 -4.89 5.37
CA SER A 201 2.18 -5.48 5.56
C SER A 201 3.27 -4.42 5.63
N ALA A 202 2.90 -3.13 5.73
CA ALA A 202 3.87 -2.05 5.73
C ALA A 202 4.62 -1.99 7.06
N THR A 203 5.93 -2.14 6.99
CA THR A 203 6.86 -1.85 8.09
C THR A 203 7.84 -0.77 7.65
N LEU A 204 8.48 -0.09 8.61
CA LEU A 204 9.50 0.91 8.30
C LEU A 204 10.65 0.34 7.46
N ALA A 205 11.07 -0.90 7.72
CA ALA A 205 12.09 -1.59 6.94
C ALA A 205 11.65 -1.80 5.48
N THR A 206 10.45 -2.36 5.26
CA THR A 206 9.94 -2.59 3.90
C THR A 206 9.71 -1.30 3.13
N LEU A 207 9.35 -0.21 3.82
CA LEU A 207 9.23 1.11 3.22
C LEU A 207 10.61 1.66 2.84
N ALA A 208 11.58 1.60 3.75
CA ALA A 208 12.94 2.05 3.48
C ALA A 208 13.56 1.34 2.27
N GLU A 209 13.44 0.01 2.17
CA GLU A 209 13.90 -0.76 1.02
C GLU A 209 13.29 -0.27 -0.30
N ARG A 210 12.00 0.07 -0.29
CA ARG A 210 11.27 0.56 -1.47
C ARG A 210 11.59 2.01 -1.82
N LEU A 211 11.90 2.82 -0.81
CA LEU A 211 12.21 4.23 -0.95
C LEU A 211 13.70 4.47 -1.24
N ALA A 212 14.60 3.56 -0.87
CA ALA A 212 16.03 3.65 -1.11
C ALA A 212 16.45 4.02 -2.56
N PRO A 213 15.82 3.50 -3.63
CA PRO A 213 16.17 3.88 -5.00
C PRO A 213 15.56 5.23 -5.45
N LEU A 214 14.63 5.82 -4.70
CA LEU A 214 13.90 7.02 -5.07
C LEU A 214 14.59 8.30 -4.57
N SER A 215 14.20 9.43 -5.15
CA SER A 215 14.52 10.78 -4.69
C SER A 215 13.24 11.58 -4.51
N MET A 216 12.81 11.79 -3.26
CA MET A 216 11.57 12.48 -2.91
C MET A 216 11.67 13.26 -1.60
N LEU A 217 10.76 14.21 -1.42
CA LEU A 217 10.52 14.87 -0.13
C LEU A 217 9.26 14.27 0.52
N LEU A 218 9.39 13.75 1.74
CA LEU A 218 8.27 13.34 2.57
C LEU A 218 7.99 14.40 3.62
N VAL A 219 6.75 14.88 3.68
CA VAL A 219 6.29 15.85 4.67
C VAL A 219 5.36 15.16 5.66
N LEU A 220 5.77 15.08 6.92
CA LEU A 220 5.00 14.51 8.02
C LEU A 220 4.39 15.66 8.84
N ASP A 221 3.12 15.95 8.63
CA ASP A 221 2.46 17.07 9.31
C ASP A 221 1.75 16.63 10.58
N ASN A 222 1.75 17.50 11.59
CA ASN A 222 1.04 17.34 12.85
C ASN A 222 1.52 16.15 13.71
N ALA A 223 2.85 16.04 13.86
CA ALA A 223 3.49 14.93 14.58
C ALA A 223 3.29 14.98 16.11
N GLU A 224 2.76 16.06 16.69
CA GLU A 224 2.65 16.23 18.15
C GLU A 224 1.96 15.08 18.89
N HIS A 225 0.93 14.47 18.31
CA HIS A 225 0.19 13.39 18.97
C HIS A 225 0.91 12.04 18.91
N ARG A 226 1.90 11.90 18.01
CA ARG A 226 2.60 10.65 17.70
C ARG A 226 4.11 10.85 17.61
N ALA A 227 4.65 11.80 18.39
CA ALA A 227 6.01 12.28 18.24
C ALA A 227 7.07 11.17 18.34
N ALA A 228 6.91 10.23 19.29
CA ALA A 228 7.84 9.11 19.46
C ALA A 228 7.85 8.18 18.23
N ASP A 229 6.67 7.77 17.75
CA ASP A 229 6.53 6.87 16.60
C ASP A 229 7.03 7.54 15.31
N VAL A 230 6.79 8.85 15.18
CA VAL A 230 7.29 9.65 14.04
C VAL A 230 8.80 9.77 14.12
N ALA A 231 9.37 9.97 15.31
CA ALA A 231 10.81 10.03 15.49
C ALA A 231 11.48 8.70 15.10
N GLU A 232 10.88 7.56 15.48
CA GLU A 232 11.34 6.23 15.06
C GLU A 232 11.29 6.07 13.53
N ALA A 233 10.18 6.48 12.91
CA ALA A 233 10.02 6.42 11.46
C ALA A 233 11.06 7.28 10.73
N VAL A 234 11.28 8.51 11.19
CA VAL A 234 12.29 9.41 10.61
C VAL A 234 13.68 8.82 10.77
N ALA A 235 14.06 8.36 11.96
CA ALA A 235 15.37 7.77 12.20
C ALA A 235 15.63 6.53 11.32
N ALA A 236 14.61 5.69 11.14
CA ALA A 236 14.71 4.52 10.25
C ALA A 236 14.91 4.93 8.79
N LEU A 237 14.08 5.86 8.29
CA LEU A 237 14.18 6.31 6.90
C LEU A 237 15.48 7.07 6.62
N VAL A 238 15.96 7.92 7.54
CA VAL A 238 17.25 8.60 7.39
C VAL A 238 18.41 7.60 7.32
N ARG A 239 18.37 6.55 8.14
CA ARG A 239 19.44 5.54 8.19
C ARG A 239 19.46 4.67 6.93
N ASP A 240 18.28 4.27 6.47
CA ASP A 240 18.12 3.20 5.48
C ASP A 240 17.83 3.76 4.06
N THR A 241 17.78 5.08 3.88
CA THR A 241 17.61 5.74 2.57
C THR A 241 18.63 6.85 2.35
N GLY A 242 19.01 7.10 1.08
CA GLY A 242 20.08 8.06 0.75
C GLY A 242 19.62 9.36 0.08
N ARG A 243 18.38 9.43 -0.42
CA ARG A 243 17.88 10.55 -1.24
C ARG A 243 16.47 10.99 -0.88
N ILE A 244 16.01 10.59 0.30
CA ILE A 244 14.71 10.97 0.85
C ILE A 244 14.94 12.14 1.79
N GLY A 245 14.36 13.29 1.48
CA GLY A 245 14.27 14.42 2.42
C GLY A 245 13.05 14.25 3.32
N LEU A 246 13.19 14.52 4.61
CA LEU A 246 12.10 14.44 5.58
C LEU A 246 11.84 15.82 6.19
N LEU A 247 10.65 16.35 5.98
CA LEU A 247 10.18 17.57 6.63
C LEU A 247 9.09 17.19 7.63
N VAL A 248 9.27 17.55 8.90
CA VAL A 248 8.29 17.25 9.93
C VAL A 248 7.75 18.53 10.55
N THR A 249 6.45 18.59 10.83
CA THR A 249 5.89 19.66 11.65
C THR A 249 5.49 19.10 13.01
N SER A 250 5.90 19.80 14.07
CA SER A 250 5.64 19.39 15.45
C SER A 250 5.61 20.61 16.37
N GLN A 251 5.00 20.48 17.54
CA GLN A 251 5.10 21.52 18.57
C GLN A 251 6.45 21.52 19.30
N VAL A 252 7.12 20.36 19.33
CA VAL A 252 8.40 20.14 20.00
C VAL A 252 9.41 19.47 19.07
N PRO A 253 10.72 19.65 19.30
CA PRO A 253 11.75 18.92 18.55
C PRO A 253 11.59 17.39 18.71
N LEU A 254 11.83 16.65 17.64
CA LEU A 254 11.76 15.18 17.65
C LEU A 254 13.05 14.50 18.11
N HIS A 255 14.16 15.25 18.25
CA HIS A 255 15.47 14.73 18.65
C HIS A 255 15.96 13.54 17.80
N VAL A 256 15.70 13.60 16.49
CA VAL A 256 16.11 12.59 15.51
C VAL A 256 17.43 12.97 14.83
N PRO A 257 18.20 11.99 14.31
CA PRO A 257 19.34 12.26 13.46
C PRO A 257 18.89 13.00 12.19
N GLY A 258 19.53 14.13 11.90
CA GLY A 258 19.18 15.04 10.82
C GLY A 258 20.20 16.14 10.75
#